data_AF-A0A1Q5L186-F1
#
_entry.id   AF-A0A1Q5L186-F1
#
_cell.length_a   1.000
_cell.length_b   1.000
_cell.length_c   1.000
_cell.angle_alpha   90.00
_cell.angle_beta   90.00
_cell.angle_gamma   90.00
#
_symmetry.space_group_name_H-M   'P 1'
#
loop_
_entity.id
_entity.type
_entity.pdbx_description
1 polymer ?
#
loop_
_entity_poly.entity_id
_entity_poly.type
_entity_poly.pdbx_seq_one_letter_code
_entity_poly.pdbx_strand_id
1 'polypeptide(L)'
;MTPSLIRGRPRRADPYISARVAHALLGAVVAVLWLALPGMTTTPGVPAATAPAAASPSAAARQEETEETTTADLVLPLLALGAAVVLGAYGYARRLRRARTRTTPGGLPAGPAPGPSLADADDRARAALVAADDWVRTSRAELDFAAARADAEAVVPFERTVRAAEAELAAAFRMRRRYDEGVPAEESARRQTLAGIEGRCAEAGRLLDGQAAAFDRLRDLERGIGGALETAESRFRELAGRTGAAEAALTDVARWCPPAASASVVGYVEQAKDRLVFATTRLNQARQCADRDETGRAVAHLRAAEEAVAQAGTFVTAVERLAARLRRAAALVPAALTGAEAELAAARARAADPDVPAGELRARIRHADAVLSVVRDELTSGPYDPLDLLHRIVRVTAPVGAGRAGVLSAAGALVAGGAVADAEAFVGTHRGVVGAEARTGLAAARALREDDPVRAESLARQARLLAEQDVRAHGHPDAAPGTGAGGALLGGILLGTDPDTAPSASFGGPRTRDRRAPEPP
;
A
#
# COMPACT_ATOMS: atom_id res chain seq x y z
N MET A 1 -59.84 -47.18 -1.16
CA MET A 1 -60.93 -46.76 -2.07
C MET A 1 -60.32 -46.11 -3.31
N THR A 2 -60.42 -46.77 -4.47
CA THR A 2 -60.36 -46.19 -5.84
C THR A 2 -61.81 -45.78 -6.25
N PRO A 3 -62.10 -44.95 -7.31
CA PRO A 3 -61.44 -44.72 -8.63
C PRO A 3 -61.01 -43.22 -8.82
N SER A 4 -60.85 -42.55 -9.97
CA SER A 4 -61.07 -42.79 -11.44
C SER A 4 -60.07 -41.92 -12.24
N LEU A 5 -59.47 -42.31 -13.39
CA LEU A 5 -59.94 -42.59 -14.77
C LEU A 5 -60.27 -41.38 -15.68
N ILE A 6 -59.60 -41.31 -16.86
CA ILE A 6 -60.13 -40.90 -18.21
C ILE A 6 -60.49 -39.40 -18.42
N ARG A 7 -60.25 -38.67 -19.54
CA ARG A 7 -59.70 -38.80 -20.94
C ARG A 7 -59.22 -37.37 -21.38
N GLY A 8 -58.58 -37.06 -22.53
CA GLY A 8 -58.00 -37.82 -23.65
C GLY A 8 -57.52 -36.93 -24.83
N ARG A 9 -56.46 -37.36 -25.55
CA ARG A 9 -56.16 -37.34 -27.02
C ARG A 9 -56.98 -36.45 -28.03
N PRO A 10 -56.50 -36.18 -29.29
CA PRO A 10 -55.18 -35.68 -29.78
C PRO A 10 -55.23 -34.81 -31.11
N ARG A 11 -54.05 -34.53 -31.75
CA ARG A 11 -53.81 -34.08 -33.18
C ARG A 11 -54.16 -32.60 -33.50
N ARG A 12 -53.54 -31.88 -34.47
CA ARG A 12 -52.76 -32.26 -35.70
C ARG A 12 -51.89 -31.06 -36.22
N ALA A 13 -50.70 -31.34 -36.80
CA ALA A 13 -50.02 -30.70 -37.97
C ALA A 13 -49.89 -29.16 -38.15
N ASP A 14 -48.85 -28.54 -38.77
CA ASP A 14 -47.44 -28.91 -39.09
C ASP A 14 -46.66 -27.59 -39.49
N PRO A 15 -45.51 -27.53 -40.21
CA PRO A 15 -44.31 -26.81 -39.74
C PRO A 15 -43.98 -25.47 -40.42
N TYR A 16 -43.05 -24.68 -39.86
CA TYR A 16 -42.33 -23.62 -40.59
C TYR A 16 -40.81 -23.61 -40.39
N ILE A 17 -40.12 -23.77 -41.51
CA ILE A 17 -38.67 -23.66 -41.70
C ILE A 17 -38.35 -22.21 -42.09
N SER A 18 -37.39 -21.53 -41.41
CA SER A 18 -36.42 -20.58 -42.01
C SER A 18 -35.71 -19.67 -40.99
N ALA A 19 -34.60 -20.13 -40.39
CA ALA A 19 -33.70 -19.26 -39.63
C ALA A 19 -32.20 -19.60 -39.76
N ARG A 20 -31.82 -20.42 -40.76
CA ARG A 20 -30.43 -20.89 -40.97
C ARG A 20 -29.79 -20.49 -42.31
N VAL A 21 -30.40 -19.58 -43.07
CA VAL A 21 -29.91 -19.18 -44.42
C VAL A 21 -29.41 -17.72 -44.48
N ALA A 22 -29.83 -16.85 -43.54
CA ALA A 22 -29.57 -15.40 -43.64
C ALA A 22 -28.17 -14.91 -43.18
N HIS A 23 -27.36 -15.73 -42.50
CA HIS A 23 -26.04 -15.30 -42.00
C HIS A 23 -24.84 -15.89 -42.79
N ALA A 24 -25.09 -16.74 -43.78
CA ALA A 24 -24.05 -17.31 -44.66
C ALA A 24 -23.60 -16.34 -45.78
N LEU A 25 -24.33 -15.25 -46.02
CA LEU A 25 -24.08 -14.32 -47.13
C LEU A 25 -23.25 -13.07 -46.76
N LEU A 26 -22.97 -12.82 -45.48
CA LEU A 26 -22.20 -11.63 -45.06
C LEU A 26 -20.69 -11.89 -44.87
N GLY A 27 -20.28 -13.17 -44.78
CA GLY A 27 -18.86 -13.55 -44.74
C GLY A 27 -18.16 -13.55 -46.12
N ALA A 28 -18.92 -13.68 -47.20
CA ALA A 28 -18.39 -13.83 -48.56
C ALA A 28 -17.87 -12.52 -49.19
N VAL A 29 -18.24 -11.35 -48.65
CA VAL A 29 -17.88 -10.04 -49.25
C VAL A 29 -16.57 -9.48 -48.68
N VAL A 30 -16.17 -9.85 -47.47
CA VAL A 30 -14.93 -9.35 -46.83
C VAL A 30 -13.69 -10.14 -47.28
N ALA A 31 -13.84 -11.41 -47.67
CA ALA A 31 -12.73 -12.23 -48.16
C ALA A 31 -12.28 -11.88 -49.59
N VAL A 32 -13.14 -11.25 -50.40
CA VAL A 32 -12.84 -10.96 -51.82
C VAL A 32 -12.04 -9.66 -51.99
N LEU A 33 -12.10 -8.72 -51.04
CA LEU A 33 -11.43 -7.42 -51.16
C LEU A 33 -9.96 -7.40 -50.70
N TRP A 34 -9.43 -8.53 -50.21
CA TRP A 34 -8.05 -8.65 -49.74
C TRP A 34 -7.14 -9.47 -50.68
N LEU A 35 -7.66 -9.90 -51.84
CA LEU A 35 -7.03 -10.89 -52.72
C LEU A 35 -6.77 -10.42 -54.17
N ALA A 36 -6.57 -9.11 -54.35
CA ALA A 36 -5.99 -8.52 -55.57
C ALA A 36 -4.89 -7.51 -55.14
N LEU A 37 -3.62 -7.92 -55.05
CA LEU A 37 -2.62 -8.06 -56.14
C LEU A 37 -2.12 -6.72 -56.71
N PRO A 38 -0.87 -6.61 -57.25
CA PRO A 38 0.18 -7.63 -57.39
C PRO A 38 1.58 -7.20 -56.85
N GLY A 39 2.57 -8.09 -56.96
CA GLY A 39 4.00 -7.76 -56.84
C GLY A 39 4.80 -8.26 -58.05
N MET A 40 6.09 -7.89 -58.17
CA MET A 40 7.05 -8.39 -59.18
C MET A 40 8.49 -8.38 -58.62
N THR A 41 9.13 -9.57 -58.47
CA THR A 41 10.29 -10.12 -59.26
C THR A 41 11.70 -9.62 -58.85
N THR A 42 12.50 -10.32 -58.03
CA THR A 42 13.45 -11.46 -58.30
C THR A 42 14.87 -11.07 -58.83
N THR A 43 15.92 -11.06 -57.97
CA THR A 43 17.07 -12.04 -57.86
C THR A 43 18.31 -11.79 -58.76
N PRO A 44 19.50 -12.41 -58.55
CA PRO A 44 20.32 -12.57 -57.32
C PRO A 44 21.86 -12.31 -57.54
N GLY A 45 22.70 -12.40 -56.50
CA GLY A 45 24.19 -12.40 -56.64
C GLY A 45 24.95 -12.53 -55.30
N VAL A 46 26.09 -13.23 -55.27
CA VAL A 46 26.83 -13.64 -54.04
C VAL A 46 28.28 -13.05 -53.99
N PRO A 47 29.25 -13.45 -53.13
CA PRO A 47 29.89 -12.52 -52.18
C PRO A 47 31.38 -12.20 -52.47
N ALA A 48 31.95 -11.22 -51.75
CA ALA A 48 33.39 -11.13 -51.48
C ALA A 48 33.67 -10.30 -50.22
N ALA A 49 34.75 -10.63 -49.50
CA ALA A 49 35.22 -9.89 -48.33
C ALA A 49 36.59 -9.25 -48.61
N THR A 50 36.78 -7.99 -48.20
CA THR A 50 38.11 -7.42 -47.97
C THR A 50 38.05 -6.28 -46.94
N ALA A 51 39.02 -6.26 -46.04
CA ALA A 51 39.38 -5.14 -45.16
C ALA A 51 40.91 -4.91 -45.31
N PRO A 52 41.58 -3.98 -44.61
CA PRO A 52 41.18 -2.67 -44.08
C PRO A 52 42.14 -1.51 -44.51
N ALA A 53 41.76 -0.25 -44.30
CA ALA A 53 42.66 0.92 -44.11
C ALA A 53 41.77 2.14 -43.73
N ALA A 54 41.89 2.83 -42.59
CA ALA A 54 43.01 3.58 -41.99
C ALA A 54 43.10 5.05 -42.46
N ALA A 55 43.39 5.94 -41.50
CA ALA A 55 43.75 7.38 -41.61
C ALA A 55 42.64 8.45 -41.72
N SER A 56 42.26 9.00 -40.55
CA SER A 56 42.21 10.47 -40.32
C SER A 56 43.64 11.04 -40.39
N PRO A 57 43.93 12.35 -40.63
CA PRO A 57 43.13 13.51 -40.19
C PRO A 57 43.07 14.74 -41.14
N SER A 58 42.28 15.77 -40.80
CA SER A 58 42.75 17.16 -40.55
C SER A 58 41.65 18.24 -40.67
N ALA A 59 41.71 19.20 -39.74
CA ALA A 59 41.32 20.63 -39.83
C ALA A 59 40.00 21.08 -40.50
N ALA A 60 39.06 21.47 -39.63
CA ALA A 60 38.46 22.81 -39.58
C ALA A 60 37.89 23.49 -40.85
N ALA A 61 36.56 23.48 -40.95
CA ALA A 61 35.80 24.67 -41.36
C ALA A 61 34.56 24.80 -40.45
N ARG A 62 34.27 26.03 -40.02
CA ARG A 62 33.09 26.38 -39.21
C ARG A 62 32.07 27.00 -40.14
N GLN A 63 30.91 26.38 -40.34
CA GLN A 63 29.76 27.00 -40.98
C GLN A 63 28.48 26.56 -40.29
N GLU A 64 27.58 27.52 -40.12
CA GLU A 64 26.30 27.36 -39.45
C GLU A 64 25.29 26.77 -40.43
N GLU A 65 24.75 25.59 -40.12
CA GLU A 65 23.56 25.08 -40.80
C GLU A 65 22.37 25.17 -39.85
N THR A 66 21.57 26.22 -40.06
CA THR A 66 20.17 26.28 -39.62
C THR A 66 19.39 25.18 -40.32
N GLU A 67 19.30 24.01 -39.69
CA GLU A 67 18.49 22.91 -40.21
C GLU A 67 17.01 23.18 -39.88
N GLU A 68 16.24 23.50 -40.93
CA GLU A 68 14.83 23.86 -40.82
C GLU A 68 13.99 22.66 -40.34
N THR A 69 13.24 22.84 -39.26
CA THR A 69 12.32 21.83 -38.73
C THR A 69 11.22 21.54 -39.75
N THR A 70 11.41 20.48 -40.55
CA THR A 70 10.48 20.09 -41.60
C THR A 70 9.13 19.69 -41.00
N THR A 71 8.07 20.39 -41.41
CA THR A 71 6.70 20.28 -40.87
C THR A 71 6.00 18.93 -41.09
N ALA A 72 6.68 17.94 -41.69
CA ALA A 72 6.17 16.60 -41.91
C ALA A 72 6.09 15.74 -40.63
N ASP A 73 7.03 15.90 -39.69
CA ASP A 73 7.16 14.99 -38.53
C ASP A 73 6.10 15.20 -37.43
N LEU A 74 5.38 16.33 -37.46
CA LEU A 74 4.22 16.57 -36.59
C LEU A 74 2.90 16.02 -37.14
N VAL A 75 2.84 15.68 -38.44
CA VAL A 75 1.60 15.20 -39.08
C VAL A 75 1.25 13.78 -38.61
N LEU A 76 2.26 12.91 -38.47
CA LEU A 76 2.07 11.52 -38.05
C LEU A 76 1.49 11.37 -36.62
N PRO A 77 2.03 12.03 -35.57
CA PRO A 77 1.45 11.97 -34.23
C PRO A 77 0.09 12.67 -34.14
N LEU A 78 -0.17 13.75 -34.89
CA LEU A 78 -1.50 14.38 -34.92
C LEU A 78 -2.56 13.47 -35.56
N LEU A 79 -2.22 12.78 -36.66
CA LEU A 79 -3.12 11.81 -37.30
C LEU A 79 -3.38 10.59 -36.39
N ALA A 80 -2.37 10.11 -35.65
CA ALA A 80 -2.55 9.04 -34.68
C ALA A 80 -3.49 9.46 -33.52
N LEU A 81 -3.31 10.67 -32.99
CA LEU A 81 -4.19 11.22 -31.95
C LEU A 81 -5.63 11.44 -32.48
N GLY A 82 -5.77 11.98 -33.69
CA GLY A 82 -7.05 12.15 -34.38
C GLY A 82 -7.76 10.82 -34.62
N ALA A 83 -7.04 9.79 -35.08
CA ALA A 83 -7.59 8.45 -35.27
C ALA A 83 -8.04 7.82 -33.94
N ALA A 84 -7.27 7.99 -32.85
CA ALA A 84 -7.66 7.51 -31.52
C ALA A 84 -8.91 8.22 -30.99
N VAL A 85 -9.03 9.54 -31.17
CA VAL A 85 -10.23 10.31 -30.81
C VAL A 85 -11.44 9.90 -31.64
N VAL A 86 -11.28 9.71 -32.97
CA VAL A 86 -12.36 9.26 -33.86
C VAL A 86 -12.80 7.83 -33.53
N LEU A 87 -11.87 6.91 -33.26
CA LEU A 87 -12.19 5.53 -32.84
C LEU A 87 -12.85 5.49 -31.45
N GLY A 88 -12.41 6.33 -30.51
CA GLY A 88 -13.04 6.49 -29.20
C GLY A 88 -14.46 7.05 -29.30
N ALA A 89 -14.64 8.13 -30.07
CA ALA A 89 -15.94 8.74 -30.34
C ALA A 89 -16.88 7.80 -31.10
N TYR A 90 -16.37 7.05 -32.09
CA TYR A 90 -17.14 6.03 -32.82
C TYR A 90 -17.52 4.85 -31.92
N GLY A 91 -16.61 4.38 -31.05
CA GLY A 91 -16.90 3.35 -30.05
C GLY A 91 -17.98 3.80 -29.07
N TYR A 92 -17.89 5.02 -28.55
CA TYR A 92 -18.88 5.63 -27.66
C TYR A 92 -20.24 5.82 -28.36
N ALA A 93 -20.25 6.38 -29.57
CA ALA A 93 -21.45 6.55 -30.40
C ALA A 93 -22.08 5.20 -30.80
N ARG A 94 -21.28 4.16 -31.06
CA ARG A 94 -21.75 2.79 -31.35
C ARG A 94 -22.36 2.14 -30.11
N ARG A 95 -21.83 2.40 -28.92
CA ARG A 95 -22.40 1.97 -27.63
C ARG A 95 -23.75 2.66 -27.36
N LEU A 96 -23.83 3.98 -27.59
CA LEU A 96 -25.06 4.77 -27.53
C LEU A 96 -26.11 4.35 -28.57
N ARG A 97 -25.71 4.01 -29.80
CA ARG A 97 -26.62 3.52 -30.85
C ARG A 97 -27.13 2.11 -30.54
N ARG A 98 -26.29 1.18 -30.07
CA ARG A 98 -26.74 -0.16 -29.62
C ARG A 98 -27.70 -0.11 -28.43
N ALA A 99 -27.64 0.91 -27.58
CA ALA A 99 -28.63 1.14 -26.52
C ALA A 99 -29.98 1.67 -27.04
N ARG A 100 -30.01 2.27 -28.23
CA ARG A 100 -31.21 2.91 -28.82
C ARG A 100 -31.94 2.09 -29.89
N THR A 101 -31.44 0.90 -30.25
CA THR A 101 -32.07 0.01 -31.25
C THR A 101 -32.57 -1.30 -30.65
N ARG A 102 -33.18 -1.25 -29.45
CA ARG A 102 -34.09 -2.30 -28.97
C ARG A 102 -35.52 -1.87 -29.23
N THR A 103 -36.03 -2.19 -30.41
CA THR A 103 -37.43 -1.95 -30.75
C THR A 103 -38.31 -3.06 -30.18
N THR A 104 -38.71 -2.90 -28.91
CA THR A 104 -39.84 -3.64 -28.33
C THR A 104 -40.97 -2.63 -28.11
N PRO A 105 -42.18 -2.83 -28.67
CA PRO A 105 -43.27 -1.88 -28.51
C PRO A 105 -43.96 -2.04 -27.16
N GLY A 106 -44.18 -0.90 -26.46
CA GLY A 106 -45.01 -0.83 -25.25
C GLY A 106 -44.22 -0.71 -23.94
N GLY A 107 -44.02 0.52 -23.48
CA GLY A 107 -43.44 0.85 -22.17
C GLY A 107 -42.90 2.28 -22.14
N LEU A 108 -43.38 3.10 -21.20
CA LEU A 108 -42.88 4.46 -21.02
C LEU A 108 -41.38 4.45 -20.70
N PRO A 109 -40.57 5.39 -21.20
CA PRO A 109 -39.14 5.41 -20.93
C PRO A 109 -38.88 5.70 -19.46
N ALA A 110 -38.49 4.67 -18.71
CA ALA A 110 -37.79 4.88 -17.44
C ALA A 110 -36.55 5.74 -17.73
N GLY A 111 -36.37 6.81 -16.95
CA GLY A 111 -35.21 7.68 -17.08
C GLY A 111 -33.89 6.91 -16.91
N PRO A 112 -32.75 7.47 -17.36
CA PRO A 112 -31.46 6.86 -17.08
C PRO A 112 -31.34 6.67 -15.56
N ALA A 113 -30.94 5.47 -15.14
CA ALA A 113 -30.70 5.19 -13.72
C ALA A 113 -29.77 6.27 -13.14
N PRO A 114 -30.05 6.81 -11.94
CA PRO A 114 -29.19 7.81 -11.34
C PRO A 114 -27.76 7.28 -11.27
N GLY A 115 -26.78 8.13 -11.60
CA GLY A 115 -25.37 7.77 -11.47
C GLY A 115 -25.04 7.43 -10.02
N PRO A 116 -23.92 6.73 -9.77
CA PRO A 116 -23.50 6.38 -8.41
C PRO A 116 -23.45 7.64 -7.52
N SER A 117 -23.95 7.52 -6.30
CA SER A 117 -24.00 8.62 -5.34
C SER A 117 -22.60 9.05 -4.91
N LEU A 118 -22.50 10.21 -4.24
CA LEU A 118 -21.24 10.63 -3.62
C LEU A 118 -20.78 9.61 -2.56
N ALA A 119 -21.71 9.01 -1.81
CA ALA A 119 -21.39 7.97 -0.83
C ALA A 119 -20.76 6.74 -1.50
N ASP A 120 -21.37 6.21 -2.56
CA ASP A 120 -20.80 5.09 -3.32
C ASP A 120 -19.40 5.41 -3.88
N ALA A 121 -19.15 6.68 -4.21
CA ALA A 121 -17.83 7.14 -4.66
C ALA A 121 -16.83 7.30 -3.50
N ASP A 122 -17.27 7.69 -2.30
CA ASP A 122 -16.41 7.74 -1.13
C ASP A 122 -15.97 6.33 -0.72
N ASP A 123 -16.91 5.38 -0.69
CA ASP A 123 -16.65 3.98 -0.34
C ASP A 123 -15.68 3.31 -1.32
N ARG A 124 -15.84 3.53 -2.63
CA ARG A 124 -14.88 3.06 -3.63
C ARG A 124 -13.50 3.70 -3.46
N ALA A 125 -13.42 5.00 -3.18
CA ALA A 125 -12.15 5.67 -2.93
C ALA A 125 -11.47 5.16 -1.64
N ARG A 126 -12.23 4.88 -0.56
CA ARG A 126 -11.72 4.23 0.66
C ARG A 126 -11.18 2.84 0.35
N ALA A 127 -11.95 2.01 -0.34
CA ALA A 127 -11.52 0.65 -0.74
C ALA A 127 -10.26 0.68 -1.63
N ALA A 128 -10.17 1.63 -2.57
CA ALA A 128 -9.02 1.80 -3.45
C ALA A 128 -7.74 2.20 -2.68
N LEU A 129 -7.85 3.05 -1.65
CA LEU A 129 -6.73 3.43 -0.78
C LEU A 129 -6.21 2.25 0.06
N VAL A 130 -7.12 1.47 0.64
CA VAL A 130 -6.79 0.25 1.41
C VAL A 130 -6.07 -0.76 0.51
N ALA A 131 -6.66 -1.07 -0.65
CA ALA A 131 -6.08 -2.04 -1.58
C ALA A 131 -4.70 -1.59 -2.11
N ALA A 132 -4.52 -0.31 -2.43
CA ALA A 132 -3.24 0.20 -2.91
C ALA A 132 -2.12 0.18 -1.84
N ASP A 133 -2.42 0.49 -0.57
CA ASP A 133 -1.47 0.35 0.52
C ASP A 133 -1.11 -1.14 0.77
N ASP A 134 -2.07 -2.06 0.62
CA ASP A 134 -1.80 -3.51 0.68
C ASP A 134 -0.90 -4.01 -0.46
N TRP A 135 -1.13 -3.57 -1.70
CA TRP A 135 -0.29 -3.92 -2.87
C TRP A 135 1.14 -3.43 -2.68
N VAL A 136 1.32 -2.19 -2.22
CA VAL A 136 2.63 -1.59 -1.93
C VAL A 136 3.34 -2.36 -0.80
N ARG A 137 2.66 -2.65 0.32
CA ARG A 137 3.24 -3.39 1.45
C ARG A 137 3.65 -4.81 1.08
N THR A 138 2.79 -5.54 0.37
CA THR A 138 3.10 -6.90 -0.12
C THR A 138 4.28 -6.88 -1.09
N SER A 139 4.30 -5.94 -2.04
CA SER A 139 5.39 -5.83 -3.02
C SER A 139 6.72 -5.47 -2.36
N ARG A 140 6.70 -4.68 -1.28
CA ARG A 140 7.89 -4.39 -0.47
C ARG A 140 8.37 -5.61 0.33
N ALA A 141 7.47 -6.35 0.97
CA ALA A 141 7.83 -7.56 1.73
C ALA A 141 8.46 -8.62 0.82
N GLU A 142 7.86 -8.89 -0.35
CA GLU A 142 8.43 -9.77 -1.38
C GLU A 142 9.82 -9.29 -1.85
N LEU A 143 9.99 -7.97 -2.06
CA LEU A 143 11.26 -7.38 -2.48
C LEU A 143 12.36 -7.58 -1.43
N ASP A 144 12.03 -7.42 -0.14
CA ASP A 144 12.96 -7.66 0.98
C ASP A 144 13.42 -9.13 1.06
N PHE A 145 12.65 -10.10 0.55
CA PHE A 145 13.09 -11.51 0.40
C PHE A 145 13.87 -11.77 -0.88
N ALA A 146 13.48 -11.16 -2.02
CA ALA A 146 14.24 -11.27 -3.26
C ALA A 146 15.66 -10.69 -3.12
N ALA A 147 15.79 -9.53 -2.48
CA ALA A 147 17.07 -8.84 -2.24
C ALA A 147 18.06 -9.61 -1.37
N ALA A 148 17.62 -10.64 -0.63
CA ALA A 148 18.52 -11.50 0.16
C ALA A 148 19.30 -12.52 -0.69
N ARG A 149 18.90 -12.71 -1.96
CA ARG A 149 19.44 -13.73 -2.88
C ARG A 149 19.89 -13.17 -4.22
N ALA A 150 19.37 -12.02 -4.62
CA ALA A 150 19.70 -11.36 -5.87
C ALA A 150 20.86 -10.37 -5.70
N ASP A 151 21.62 -10.15 -6.78
CA ASP A 151 22.59 -9.07 -6.87
C ASP A 151 21.91 -7.71 -6.71
N ALA A 152 22.51 -6.80 -5.93
CA ALA A 152 21.90 -5.52 -5.59
C ALA A 152 21.45 -4.71 -6.83
N GLU A 153 22.21 -4.73 -7.92
CA GLU A 153 21.88 -4.04 -9.17
C GLU A 153 20.59 -4.59 -9.83
N ALA A 154 20.35 -5.91 -9.74
CA ALA A 154 19.15 -6.54 -10.29
C ALA A 154 17.86 -6.16 -9.52
N VAL A 155 18.00 -5.69 -8.27
CA VAL A 155 16.89 -5.27 -7.39
C VAL A 155 16.46 -3.81 -7.66
N VAL A 156 17.38 -2.95 -8.12
CA VAL A 156 17.18 -1.50 -8.33
C VAL A 156 15.94 -1.12 -9.18
N PRO A 157 15.57 -1.84 -10.27
CA PRO A 157 14.34 -1.53 -11.00
C PRO A 157 13.08 -1.66 -10.14
N PHE A 158 13.01 -2.71 -9.32
CA PHE A 158 11.85 -3.00 -8.48
C PHE A 158 11.73 -2.03 -7.31
N GLU A 159 12.84 -1.66 -6.67
CA GLU A 159 12.84 -0.60 -5.65
C GLU A 159 12.32 0.73 -6.20
N ARG A 160 12.74 1.12 -7.42
CA ARG A 160 12.26 2.35 -8.05
C ARG A 160 10.77 2.30 -8.34
N THR A 161 10.25 1.15 -8.78
CA THR A 161 8.82 0.95 -9.00
C THR A 161 8.01 0.99 -7.69
N VAL A 162 8.49 0.34 -6.62
CA VAL A 162 7.84 0.41 -5.29
C VAL A 162 7.84 1.85 -4.78
N ARG A 163 8.96 2.57 -4.86
CA ARG A 163 9.06 4.00 -4.49
C ARG A 163 8.12 4.90 -5.31
N ALA A 164 7.92 4.61 -6.60
CA ALA A 164 6.97 5.33 -7.44
C ALA A 164 5.51 5.05 -7.05
N ALA A 165 5.17 3.79 -6.74
CA ALA A 165 3.84 3.42 -6.24
C ALA A 165 3.56 4.03 -4.84
N GLU A 166 4.55 4.04 -3.95
CA GLU A 166 4.49 4.75 -2.65
C GLU A 166 4.22 6.26 -2.85
N ALA A 167 4.83 6.91 -3.86
CA ALA A 167 4.61 8.32 -4.15
C ALA A 167 3.19 8.64 -4.63
N GLU A 168 2.62 7.81 -5.51
CA GLU A 168 1.23 7.92 -5.97
C GLU A 168 0.22 7.67 -4.84
N LEU A 169 0.45 6.65 -4.02
CA LEU A 169 -0.35 6.36 -2.83
C LEU A 169 -0.29 7.52 -1.82
N ALA A 170 0.89 8.09 -1.57
CA ALA A 170 1.04 9.25 -0.71
C ALA A 170 0.30 10.48 -1.27
N ALA A 171 0.28 10.65 -2.60
CA ALA A 171 -0.51 11.70 -3.25
C ALA A 171 -2.03 11.46 -3.09
N ALA A 172 -2.49 10.21 -3.21
CA ALA A 172 -3.87 9.82 -2.97
C ALA A 172 -4.30 10.10 -1.51
N PHE A 173 -3.48 9.74 -0.51
CA PHE A 173 -3.74 10.09 0.90
C PHE A 173 -3.75 11.60 1.17
N ARG A 174 -2.91 12.41 0.50
CA ARG A 174 -2.96 13.88 0.58
C ARG A 174 -4.22 14.48 -0.08
N MET A 175 -4.81 13.80 -1.06
CA MET A 175 -6.12 14.19 -1.62
C MET A 175 -7.25 13.78 -0.66
N ARG A 176 -7.19 12.56 -0.12
CA ARG A 176 -8.13 12.03 0.86
C ARG A 176 -8.26 12.94 2.09
N ARG A 177 -7.13 13.28 2.71
CA ARG A 177 -7.07 14.18 3.86
C ARG A 177 -7.79 15.51 3.62
N ARG A 178 -7.59 16.13 2.46
CA ARG A 178 -8.25 17.40 2.11
C ARG A 178 -9.75 17.24 1.88
N TYR A 179 -10.17 16.14 1.26
CA TYR A 179 -11.58 15.79 1.07
C TYR A 179 -12.32 15.60 2.41
N ASP A 180 -11.67 14.93 3.37
CA ASP A 180 -12.17 14.72 4.74
C ASP A 180 -12.18 16.04 5.55
N GLU A 181 -11.26 16.96 5.28
CA GLU A 181 -11.28 18.35 5.78
C GLU A 181 -12.35 19.25 5.10
N GLY A 182 -13.21 18.69 4.23
CA GLY A 182 -14.28 19.43 3.55
C GLY A 182 -13.85 20.18 2.28
N VAL A 183 -12.62 19.96 1.79
CA VAL A 183 -12.06 20.66 0.62
C VAL A 183 -11.92 19.70 -0.58
N PRO A 184 -12.57 19.97 -1.72
CA PRO A 184 -13.43 21.11 -2.03
C PRO A 184 -14.83 21.00 -1.40
N ALA A 185 -15.50 22.15 -1.26
CA ALA A 185 -16.88 22.23 -0.76
C ALA A 185 -17.92 21.86 -1.83
N GLU A 186 -17.63 22.12 -3.12
CA GLU A 186 -18.55 21.86 -4.22
C GLU A 186 -18.70 20.37 -4.53
N GLU A 187 -19.95 19.89 -4.54
CA GLU A 187 -20.36 18.50 -4.80
C GLU A 187 -19.75 17.88 -6.09
N SER A 188 -19.67 18.66 -7.16
CA SER A 188 -19.01 18.26 -8.43
C SER A 188 -17.51 18.04 -8.26
N ALA A 189 -16.83 18.97 -7.61
CA ALA A 189 -15.40 18.91 -7.34
C ALA A 189 -15.05 17.84 -6.28
N ARG A 190 -15.96 17.56 -5.35
CA ARG A 190 -15.89 16.42 -4.41
C ARG A 190 -15.88 15.09 -5.16
N ARG A 191 -16.84 14.87 -6.07
CA ARG A 191 -16.84 13.69 -6.97
C ARG A 191 -15.58 13.58 -7.82
N GLN A 192 -15.09 14.70 -8.36
CA GLN A 192 -13.82 14.71 -9.12
C GLN A 192 -12.60 14.36 -8.25
N THR A 193 -12.58 14.80 -6.99
CA THR A 193 -11.50 14.48 -6.03
C THR A 193 -11.48 12.99 -5.71
N LEU A 194 -12.64 12.37 -5.48
CA LEU A 194 -12.78 10.93 -5.26
C LEU A 194 -12.33 10.11 -6.48
N ALA A 195 -12.76 10.49 -7.68
CA ALA A 195 -12.29 9.86 -8.92
C ALA A 195 -10.76 10.02 -9.13
N GLY A 196 -10.18 11.15 -8.69
CA GLY A 196 -8.73 11.35 -8.68
C GLY A 196 -7.99 10.48 -7.66
N ILE A 197 -8.59 10.20 -6.50
CA ILE A 197 -8.06 9.23 -5.53
C ILE A 197 -8.08 7.82 -6.13
N GLU A 198 -9.24 7.37 -6.67
CA GLU A 198 -9.36 6.08 -7.37
C GLU A 198 -8.29 5.95 -8.48
N GLY A 199 -8.09 7.01 -9.28
CA GLY A 199 -7.12 7.05 -10.38
C GLY A 199 -5.65 6.92 -9.92
N ARG A 200 -5.25 7.57 -8.82
CA ARG A 200 -3.88 7.44 -8.28
C ARG A 200 -3.62 6.08 -7.63
N CYS A 201 -4.60 5.53 -6.92
CA CYS A 201 -4.53 4.16 -6.41
C CYS A 201 -4.40 3.15 -7.55
N ALA A 202 -5.17 3.33 -8.63
CA ALA A 202 -5.04 2.52 -9.84
C ALA A 202 -3.66 2.65 -10.48
N GLU A 203 -3.04 3.85 -10.49
CA GLU A 203 -1.70 4.06 -11.02
C GLU A 203 -0.62 3.35 -10.21
N ALA A 204 -0.64 3.47 -8.88
CA ALA A 204 0.24 2.70 -8.00
C ALA A 204 0.15 1.19 -8.31
N GLY A 205 -1.07 0.68 -8.52
CA GLY A 205 -1.30 -0.69 -9.00
C GLY A 205 -0.72 -0.99 -10.39
N ARG A 206 -0.88 -0.08 -11.37
CA ARG A 206 -0.32 -0.26 -12.74
C ARG A 206 1.20 -0.34 -12.74
N LEU A 207 1.87 0.49 -11.93
CA LEU A 207 3.33 0.50 -11.80
C LEU A 207 3.84 -0.86 -11.29
N LEU A 208 3.20 -1.40 -10.25
CA LEU A 208 3.53 -2.72 -9.70
C LEU A 208 3.20 -3.87 -10.67
N ASP A 209 2.00 -3.84 -11.31
CA ASP A 209 1.60 -4.79 -12.35
C ASP A 209 2.65 -4.87 -13.49
N GLY A 210 3.21 -3.73 -13.90
CA GLY A 210 4.19 -3.63 -14.99
C GLY A 210 5.53 -4.32 -14.71
N GLN A 211 5.90 -4.51 -13.44
CA GLN A 211 7.13 -5.22 -13.05
C GLN A 211 6.90 -6.67 -12.59
N ALA A 212 5.65 -7.09 -12.35
CA ALA A 212 5.31 -8.37 -11.75
C ALA A 212 5.95 -9.59 -12.44
N ALA A 213 5.92 -9.64 -13.78
CA ALA A 213 6.52 -10.74 -14.56
C ALA A 213 8.07 -10.71 -14.57
N ALA A 214 8.69 -9.54 -14.41
CA ALA A 214 10.14 -9.42 -14.27
C ALA A 214 10.58 -9.81 -12.84
N PHE A 215 9.78 -9.47 -11.84
CA PHE A 215 10.02 -9.82 -10.45
C PHE A 215 9.91 -11.33 -10.21
N ASP A 216 8.93 -12.00 -10.81
CA ASP A 216 8.84 -13.47 -10.77
C ASP A 216 10.11 -14.14 -11.35
N ARG A 217 10.71 -13.57 -12.41
CA ARG A 217 11.99 -14.04 -12.97
C ARG A 217 13.19 -13.74 -12.07
N LEU A 218 13.18 -12.64 -11.31
CA LEU A 218 14.21 -12.34 -10.31
C LEU A 218 14.18 -13.37 -9.17
N ARG A 219 12.98 -13.76 -8.73
CA ARG A 219 12.82 -14.72 -7.62
C ARG A 219 13.05 -16.18 -8.05
N ASP A 220 12.76 -16.52 -9.30
CA ASP A 220 12.96 -17.82 -9.96
C ASP A 220 12.49 -19.06 -9.16
N LEU A 221 11.47 -18.87 -8.32
CA LEU A 221 11.00 -19.89 -7.37
C LEU A 221 10.47 -21.15 -8.06
N GLU A 222 10.05 -21.05 -9.32
CA GLU A 222 9.56 -22.16 -10.13
C GLU A 222 10.68 -23.07 -10.67
N ARG A 223 11.93 -22.59 -10.73
CA ARG A 223 13.10 -23.38 -11.16
C ARG A 223 13.96 -23.87 -10.01
N GLY A 224 13.91 -23.22 -8.84
CA GLY A 224 14.81 -23.51 -7.73
C GLY A 224 14.29 -23.03 -6.37
N ILE A 225 13.18 -23.59 -5.89
CA ILE A 225 12.60 -23.20 -4.59
C ILE A 225 13.52 -23.46 -3.39
N GLY A 226 14.39 -24.47 -3.44
CA GLY A 226 15.21 -24.91 -2.31
C GLY A 226 16.03 -23.81 -1.65
N GLY A 227 16.78 -23.01 -2.43
CA GLY A 227 17.57 -21.91 -1.86
C GLY A 227 16.72 -20.76 -1.28
N ALA A 228 15.50 -20.55 -1.81
CA ALA A 228 14.57 -19.57 -1.24
C ALA A 228 13.98 -20.07 0.10
N LEU A 229 13.65 -21.36 0.17
CA LEU A 229 13.25 -22.04 1.39
C LEU A 229 14.36 -21.96 2.47
N GLU A 230 15.61 -22.29 2.15
CA GLU A 230 16.77 -22.15 3.06
C GLU A 230 16.90 -20.71 3.61
N THR A 231 16.67 -19.72 2.76
CA THR A 231 16.72 -18.28 3.13
C THR A 231 15.60 -17.93 4.10
N ALA A 232 14.37 -18.38 3.83
CA ALA A 232 13.22 -18.17 4.70
C ALA A 232 13.39 -18.87 6.06
N GLU A 233 13.91 -20.10 6.07
CA GLU A 233 14.23 -20.86 7.28
C GLU A 233 15.35 -20.21 8.10
N SER A 234 16.35 -19.62 7.46
CA SER A 234 17.42 -18.89 8.16
C SER A 234 16.87 -17.66 8.87
N ARG A 235 16.06 -16.85 8.17
CA ARG A 235 15.35 -15.70 8.76
C ARG A 235 14.39 -16.11 9.87
N PHE A 236 13.67 -17.22 9.70
CA PHE A 236 12.81 -17.79 10.73
C PHE A 236 13.59 -18.14 12.01
N ARG A 237 14.74 -18.82 11.88
CA ARG A 237 15.60 -19.20 13.02
C ARG A 237 16.22 -18.00 13.73
N GLU A 238 16.73 -17.02 12.98
CA GLU A 238 17.22 -15.74 13.52
C GLU A 238 16.13 -15.04 14.34
N LEU A 239 14.94 -14.93 13.76
CA LEU A 239 13.81 -14.23 14.36
C LEU A 239 13.25 -14.95 15.59
N ALA A 240 13.20 -16.28 15.59
CA ALA A 240 12.83 -17.05 16.77
C ALA A 240 13.77 -16.76 17.97
N GLY A 241 15.08 -16.63 17.71
CA GLY A 241 16.06 -16.19 18.71
C GLY A 241 15.81 -14.75 19.19
N ARG A 242 15.56 -13.82 18.26
CA ARG A 242 15.25 -12.41 18.58
C ARG A 242 13.94 -12.24 19.37
N THR A 243 12.93 -13.07 19.15
CA THR A 243 11.68 -13.06 19.95
C THR A 243 11.96 -13.28 21.44
N GLY A 244 12.84 -14.23 21.78
CA GLY A 244 13.27 -14.45 23.17
C GLY A 244 14.07 -13.28 23.76
N ALA A 245 14.93 -12.64 22.95
CA ALA A 245 15.67 -11.45 23.35
C ALA A 245 14.75 -10.23 23.57
N ALA A 246 13.70 -10.08 22.76
CA ALA A 246 12.69 -9.03 22.88
C ALA A 246 11.83 -9.21 24.15
N GLU A 247 11.48 -10.45 24.49
CA GLU A 247 10.80 -10.78 25.76
C GLU A 247 11.66 -10.37 26.97
N ALA A 248 12.94 -10.76 26.97
CA ALA A 248 13.89 -10.36 28.01
C ALA A 248 14.10 -8.83 28.08
N ALA A 249 14.06 -8.12 26.95
CA ALA A 249 14.14 -6.66 26.91
C ALA A 249 12.91 -5.97 27.52
N LEU A 250 11.71 -6.54 27.38
CA LEU A 250 10.52 -6.06 28.10
C LEU A 250 10.61 -6.34 29.61
N THR A 251 11.12 -7.50 30.00
CA THR A 251 11.40 -7.78 31.42
C THR A 251 12.41 -6.80 32.01
N ASP A 252 13.43 -6.39 31.26
CA ASP A 252 14.37 -5.35 31.67
C ASP A 252 13.69 -3.99 31.86
N VAL A 253 12.93 -3.53 30.87
CA VAL A 253 12.16 -2.27 30.94
C VAL A 253 11.21 -2.24 32.14
N ALA A 254 10.52 -3.35 32.42
CA ALA A 254 9.58 -3.46 33.54
C ALA A 254 10.22 -3.33 34.93
N ARG A 255 11.56 -3.37 35.05
CA ARG A 255 12.26 -3.13 36.32
C ARG A 255 12.35 -1.65 36.71
N TRP A 256 12.23 -0.74 35.76
CA TRP A 256 12.49 0.69 35.96
C TRP A 256 11.47 1.64 35.33
N CYS A 257 10.58 1.14 34.46
CA CYS A 257 9.41 1.86 33.96
C CYS A 257 8.10 1.28 34.52
N PRO A 258 7.04 2.10 34.66
CA PRO A 258 5.69 1.60 34.94
C PRO A 258 5.11 0.82 33.74
N PRO A 259 4.13 -0.08 33.94
CA PRO A 259 3.53 -0.86 32.85
C PRO A 259 2.94 -0.02 31.70
N ALA A 260 2.54 1.22 31.97
CA ALA A 260 2.06 2.15 30.95
C ALA A 260 3.09 2.42 29.84
N ALA A 261 4.38 2.45 30.17
CA ALA A 261 5.48 2.72 29.23
C ALA A 261 5.65 1.61 28.17
N SER A 262 5.17 0.39 28.46
CA SER A 262 5.16 -0.75 27.54
C SER A 262 3.79 -1.04 26.94
N ALA A 263 2.74 -0.28 27.28
CA ALA A 263 1.36 -0.50 26.85
C ALA A 263 1.21 -0.59 25.32
N SER A 264 2.03 0.15 24.57
CA SER A 264 1.99 0.20 23.10
C SER A 264 2.37 -1.12 22.41
N VAL A 265 3.09 -2.03 23.09
CA VAL A 265 3.58 -3.32 22.55
C VAL A 265 3.10 -4.53 23.36
N VAL A 266 2.11 -4.36 24.24
CA VAL A 266 1.49 -5.47 24.97
C VAL A 266 0.99 -6.53 23.99
N GLY A 267 1.34 -7.79 24.24
CA GLY A 267 0.99 -8.92 23.38
C GLY A 267 1.82 -9.07 22.09
N TYR A 268 2.72 -8.13 21.75
CA TYR A 268 3.49 -8.22 20.50
C TYR A 268 4.42 -9.45 20.45
N VAL A 269 4.97 -9.87 21.59
CA VAL A 269 5.77 -11.11 21.68
C VAL A 269 4.91 -12.34 21.38
N GLU A 270 3.67 -12.40 21.89
CA GLU A 270 2.75 -13.51 21.62
C GLU A 270 2.25 -13.48 20.17
N GLN A 271 1.94 -12.31 19.62
CA GLN A 271 1.59 -12.16 18.21
C GLN A 271 2.76 -12.54 17.28
N ALA A 272 4.02 -12.30 17.68
CA ALA A 272 5.19 -12.79 16.97
C ALA A 272 5.31 -14.33 17.05
N LYS A 273 5.10 -14.93 18.22
CA LYS A 273 5.04 -16.40 18.41
C LYS A 273 3.95 -17.02 17.52
N ASP A 274 2.74 -16.45 17.47
CA ASP A 274 1.65 -16.90 16.59
C ASP A 274 2.03 -16.89 15.10
N ARG A 275 2.67 -15.81 14.63
CA ARG A 275 3.15 -15.73 13.24
C ARG A 275 4.26 -16.74 12.96
N LEU A 276 5.14 -17.01 13.92
CA LEU A 276 6.18 -18.04 13.79
C LEU A 276 5.58 -19.46 13.77
N VAL A 277 4.53 -19.74 14.55
CA VAL A 277 3.79 -21.02 14.46
C VAL A 277 3.18 -21.20 13.07
N PHE A 278 2.49 -20.18 12.55
CA PHE A 278 1.96 -20.21 11.18
C PHE A 278 3.05 -20.39 10.12
N ALA A 279 4.17 -19.65 10.23
CA ALA A 279 5.31 -19.78 9.33
C ALA A 279 5.91 -21.19 9.36
N THR A 280 5.99 -21.83 10.53
CA THR A 280 6.48 -23.22 10.67
C THR A 280 5.62 -24.20 9.89
N THR A 281 4.30 -24.10 10.02
CA THR A 281 3.33 -24.92 9.26
C THR A 281 3.52 -24.73 7.75
N ARG A 282 3.65 -23.48 7.30
CA ARG A 282 3.81 -23.13 5.88
C ARG A 282 5.16 -23.56 5.30
N LEU A 283 6.28 -23.43 6.02
CA LEU A 283 7.58 -23.94 5.58
C LEU A 283 7.57 -25.47 5.42
N ASN A 284 6.92 -26.19 6.35
CA ASN A 284 6.79 -27.64 6.25
C ASN A 284 5.88 -28.07 5.08
N GLN A 285 4.79 -27.35 4.82
CA GLN A 285 3.95 -27.58 3.64
C GLN A 285 4.69 -27.27 2.33
N ALA A 286 5.51 -26.20 2.29
CA ALA A 286 6.33 -25.85 1.15
C ALA A 286 7.34 -26.96 0.80
N ARG A 287 8.07 -27.49 1.80
CA ARG A 287 8.96 -28.66 1.67
C ARG A 287 8.21 -29.86 1.09
N GLN A 288 7.12 -30.27 1.73
CA GLN A 288 6.35 -31.45 1.31
C GLN A 288 5.74 -31.34 -0.09
N CYS A 289 5.42 -30.12 -0.56
CA CYS A 289 4.98 -29.91 -1.93
C CYS A 289 6.17 -29.94 -2.90
N ALA A 290 7.32 -29.38 -2.54
CA ALA A 290 8.54 -29.47 -3.34
C ALA A 290 9.03 -30.93 -3.50
N ASP A 291 8.98 -31.73 -2.44
CA ASP A 291 9.31 -33.17 -2.44
C ASP A 291 8.37 -34.03 -3.32
N ARG A 292 7.22 -33.47 -3.73
CA ARG A 292 6.22 -34.11 -4.62
C ARG A 292 6.15 -33.46 -6.01
N ASP A 293 7.10 -32.59 -6.36
CA ASP A 293 7.11 -31.78 -7.57
C ASP A 293 5.87 -30.86 -7.74
N GLU A 294 5.12 -30.59 -6.66
CA GLU A 294 3.95 -29.70 -6.63
C GLU A 294 4.37 -28.22 -6.55
N THR A 295 5.26 -27.78 -7.46
CA THR A 295 5.98 -26.50 -7.41
C THR A 295 5.09 -25.29 -7.16
N GLY A 296 3.93 -25.18 -7.82
CA GLY A 296 3.01 -24.06 -7.62
C GLY A 296 2.48 -23.94 -6.18
N ARG A 297 2.14 -25.07 -5.55
CA ARG A 297 1.70 -25.11 -4.14
C ARG A 297 2.87 -24.86 -3.19
N ALA A 298 4.04 -25.40 -3.51
CA ALA A 298 5.27 -25.15 -2.75
C ALA A 298 5.60 -23.65 -2.67
N VAL A 299 5.50 -22.94 -3.80
CA VAL A 299 5.72 -21.48 -3.89
C VAL A 299 4.67 -20.69 -3.10
N ALA A 300 3.39 -21.06 -3.19
CA ALA A 300 2.33 -20.40 -2.43
C ALA A 300 2.52 -20.55 -0.90
N HIS A 301 2.88 -21.76 -0.45
CA HIS A 301 3.20 -22.00 0.96
C HIS A 301 4.47 -21.26 1.41
N LEU A 302 5.53 -21.22 0.59
CA LEU A 302 6.74 -20.45 0.90
C LEU A 302 6.43 -18.95 1.09
N ARG A 303 5.68 -18.33 0.19
CA ARG A 303 5.30 -16.91 0.29
C ARG A 303 4.48 -16.61 1.54
N ALA A 304 3.53 -17.47 1.88
CA ALA A 304 2.77 -17.34 3.13
C ALA A 304 3.67 -17.43 4.38
N ALA A 305 4.75 -18.24 4.34
CA ALA A 305 5.75 -18.28 5.41
C ALA A 305 6.62 -17.02 5.44
N GLU A 306 7.10 -16.54 4.28
CA GLU A 306 7.94 -15.35 4.17
C GLU A 306 7.24 -14.09 4.72
N GLU A 307 5.98 -13.85 4.33
CA GLU A 307 5.18 -12.74 4.87
C GLU A 307 4.92 -12.91 6.39
N ALA A 308 4.68 -14.12 6.87
CA ALA A 308 4.52 -14.36 8.32
C ALA A 308 5.79 -14.08 9.11
N VAL A 309 6.96 -14.44 8.58
CA VAL A 309 8.28 -14.07 9.14
C VAL A 309 8.47 -12.55 9.12
N ALA A 310 8.08 -11.85 8.06
CA ALA A 310 8.14 -10.38 8.00
C ALA A 310 7.24 -9.71 9.06
N GLN A 311 6.03 -10.24 9.29
CA GLN A 311 5.13 -9.71 10.32
C GLN A 311 5.62 -9.99 11.75
N ALA A 312 6.10 -11.20 12.02
CA ALA A 312 6.80 -11.50 13.28
C ALA A 312 7.98 -10.54 13.50
N GLY A 313 8.76 -10.27 12.44
CA GLY A 313 9.88 -9.32 12.47
C GLY A 313 9.45 -7.90 12.81
N THR A 314 8.26 -7.48 12.35
CA THR A 314 7.68 -6.16 12.66
C THR A 314 7.35 -6.04 14.15
N PHE A 315 6.74 -7.06 14.76
CA PHE A 315 6.42 -7.08 16.19
C PHE A 315 7.67 -7.05 17.07
N VAL A 316 8.64 -7.94 16.80
CA VAL A 316 9.92 -8.03 17.52
C VAL A 316 10.70 -6.72 17.41
N THR A 317 10.79 -6.16 16.21
CA THR A 317 11.48 -4.87 15.98
C THR A 317 10.77 -3.71 16.68
N ALA A 318 9.44 -3.71 16.79
CA ALA A 318 8.71 -2.68 17.54
C ALA A 318 9.02 -2.73 19.05
N VAL A 319 9.13 -3.93 19.63
CA VAL A 319 9.55 -4.15 21.03
C VAL A 319 10.98 -3.65 21.26
N GLU A 320 11.94 -4.11 20.42
CA GLU A 320 13.35 -3.68 20.48
C GLU A 320 13.48 -2.14 20.38
N ARG A 321 12.73 -1.53 19.44
CA ARG A 321 12.68 -0.07 19.25
C ARG A 321 12.04 0.65 20.43
N LEU A 322 11.04 0.09 21.10
CA LEU A 322 10.46 0.70 22.30
C LEU A 322 11.46 0.71 23.45
N ALA A 323 12.11 -0.42 23.74
CA ALA A 323 13.12 -0.50 24.79
C ALA A 323 14.30 0.47 24.53
N ALA A 324 14.75 0.60 23.27
CA ALA A 324 15.76 1.58 22.90
C ALA A 324 15.26 3.04 23.02
N ARG A 325 14.02 3.34 22.63
CA ARG A 325 13.41 4.67 22.77
C ARG A 325 13.26 5.08 24.22
N LEU A 326 12.79 4.19 25.10
CA LEU A 326 12.61 4.47 26.53
C LEU A 326 13.96 4.85 27.18
N ARG A 327 15.04 4.09 26.90
CA ARG A 327 16.39 4.43 27.39
C ARG A 327 16.89 5.78 26.87
N ARG A 328 16.68 6.05 25.57
CA ARG A 328 17.05 7.35 24.96
C ARG A 328 16.22 8.50 25.52
N ALA A 329 14.94 8.26 25.82
CA ALA A 329 14.05 9.25 26.40
C ALA A 329 14.48 9.59 27.84
N ALA A 330 14.78 8.59 28.67
CA ALA A 330 15.26 8.78 30.04
C ALA A 330 16.54 9.64 30.08
N ALA A 331 17.46 9.43 29.14
CA ALA A 331 18.67 10.25 29.01
C ALA A 331 18.39 11.71 28.55
N LEU A 332 17.28 11.96 27.86
CA LEU A 332 16.89 13.28 27.36
C LEU A 332 16.03 14.07 28.33
N VAL A 333 15.22 13.42 29.19
CA VAL A 333 14.25 14.08 30.10
C VAL A 333 14.88 15.23 30.91
N PRO A 334 16.03 15.08 31.61
CA PRO A 334 16.58 16.17 32.42
C PRO A 334 16.96 17.40 31.59
N ALA A 335 17.61 17.20 30.44
CA ALA A 335 18.01 18.29 29.55
C ALA A 335 16.80 18.93 28.85
N ALA A 336 15.78 18.14 28.50
CA ALA A 336 14.53 18.64 27.93
C ALA A 336 13.74 19.50 28.94
N LEU A 337 13.69 19.09 30.22
CA LEU A 337 13.08 19.86 31.29
C LEU A 337 13.80 21.21 31.49
N THR A 338 15.13 21.22 31.60
CA THR A 338 15.92 22.46 31.68
C THR A 338 15.72 23.36 30.46
N GLY A 339 15.66 22.79 29.25
CA GLY A 339 15.39 23.54 28.02
C GLY A 339 13.99 24.17 28.00
N ALA A 340 12.98 23.46 28.50
CA ALA A 340 11.62 23.96 28.61
C ALA A 340 11.49 25.10 29.64
N GLU A 341 12.14 24.97 30.79
CA GLU A 341 12.21 26.02 31.81
C GLU A 341 12.87 27.31 31.26
N ALA A 342 13.91 27.18 30.44
CA ALA A 342 14.57 28.29 29.76
C ALA A 342 13.67 28.97 28.71
N GLU A 343 12.96 28.21 27.85
CA GLU A 343 11.98 28.76 26.91
C GLU A 343 10.82 29.47 27.64
N LEU A 344 10.36 28.94 28.77
CA LEU A 344 9.35 29.60 29.62
C LEU A 344 9.88 30.90 30.25
N ALA A 345 11.15 30.94 30.70
CA ALA A 345 11.77 32.17 31.19
C ALA A 345 11.86 33.25 30.08
N ALA A 346 12.28 32.86 28.87
CA ALA A 346 12.29 33.75 27.70
C ALA A 346 10.88 34.20 27.30
N ALA A 347 9.87 33.34 27.43
CA ALA A 347 8.47 33.69 27.19
C ALA A 347 7.90 34.66 28.24
N ARG A 348 8.28 34.50 29.52
CA ARG A 348 7.91 35.47 30.59
C ARG A 348 8.50 36.85 30.31
N ALA A 349 9.75 36.93 29.87
CA ALA A 349 10.39 38.20 29.48
C ALA A 349 9.61 38.88 28.33
N ARG A 350 9.26 38.14 27.27
CA ARG A 350 8.41 38.63 26.17
C ARG A 350 7.00 39.04 26.63
N ALA A 351 6.43 38.36 27.63
CA ALA A 351 5.09 38.65 28.16
C ALA A 351 5.05 39.81 29.17
N ALA A 352 6.21 40.36 29.54
CA ALA A 352 6.35 41.55 30.38
C ALA A 352 6.45 42.85 29.56
N ASP A 353 6.61 42.74 28.23
CA ASP A 353 6.57 43.87 27.30
C ASP A 353 5.19 44.55 27.32
N PRO A 354 5.09 45.88 27.59
CA PRO A 354 3.82 46.61 27.64
C PRO A 354 3.03 46.59 26.32
N ASP A 355 3.71 46.48 25.18
CA ASP A 355 3.07 46.60 23.85
C ASP A 355 2.44 45.28 23.36
N VAL A 356 2.56 44.20 24.13
CA VAL A 356 2.06 42.86 23.76
C VAL A 356 0.75 42.51 24.50
N PRO A 357 -0.34 42.15 23.77
CA PRO A 357 -1.58 41.60 24.35
C PRO A 357 -1.39 40.21 25.00
N ALA A 358 -0.69 40.16 26.13
CA ALA A 358 -0.12 38.94 26.68
C ALA A 358 -1.09 38.07 27.50
N GLY A 359 -2.41 38.28 27.43
CA GLY A 359 -3.39 37.49 28.17
C GLY A 359 -3.32 35.98 27.87
N GLU A 360 -3.32 35.63 26.58
CA GLU A 360 -3.21 34.23 26.14
C GLU A 360 -1.82 33.65 26.42
N LEU A 361 -0.76 34.39 26.13
CA LEU A 361 0.62 33.95 26.38
C LEU A 361 0.86 33.67 27.87
N ARG A 362 0.37 34.55 28.77
CA ARG A 362 0.42 34.34 30.23
C ARG A 362 -0.40 33.12 30.68
N ALA A 363 -1.52 32.81 30.01
CA ALA A 363 -2.28 31.58 30.29
C ALA A 363 -1.50 30.33 29.87
N ARG A 364 -0.90 30.32 28.67
CA ARG A 364 -0.05 29.22 28.17
C ARG A 364 1.18 29.01 29.05
N ILE A 365 1.86 30.09 29.47
CA ILE A 365 3.00 30.03 30.41
C ILE A 365 2.57 29.39 31.74
N ARG A 366 1.47 29.83 32.36
CA ARG A 366 0.99 29.25 33.62
C ARG A 366 0.62 27.76 33.49
N HIS A 367 0.02 27.36 32.37
CA HIS A 367 -0.27 25.95 32.11
C HIS A 367 1.00 25.12 31.98
N ALA A 368 1.98 25.60 31.20
CA ALA A 368 3.25 24.92 31.03
C ALA A 368 4.03 24.81 32.36
N ASP A 369 4.06 25.88 33.17
CA ASP A 369 4.72 25.91 34.48
C ASP A 369 4.14 24.86 35.44
N ALA A 370 2.80 24.74 35.48
CA ALA A 370 2.12 23.71 36.26
C ALA A 370 2.47 22.30 35.78
N VAL A 371 2.50 22.05 34.47
CA VAL A 371 2.87 20.73 33.92
C VAL A 371 4.34 20.40 34.17
N LEU A 372 5.27 21.36 34.01
CA LEU A 372 6.69 21.14 34.28
C LEU A 372 6.97 20.91 35.77
N SER A 373 6.19 21.53 36.68
CA SER A 373 6.27 21.20 38.12
C SER A 373 5.93 19.74 38.37
N VAL A 374 4.80 19.25 37.84
CA VAL A 374 4.39 17.84 38.00
C VAL A 374 5.41 16.89 37.36
N VAL A 375 5.99 17.23 36.20
CA VAL A 375 7.09 16.47 35.57
C VAL A 375 8.32 16.40 36.49
N ARG A 376 8.67 17.49 37.18
CA ARG A 376 9.80 17.55 38.12
C ARG A 376 9.55 16.70 39.37
N ASP A 377 8.31 16.70 39.86
CA ASP A 377 7.89 15.87 41.00
C ASP A 377 7.90 14.38 40.60
N GLU A 378 7.32 14.01 39.46
CA GLU A 378 7.32 12.63 38.93
C GLU A 378 8.75 12.09 38.73
N LEU A 379 9.67 12.90 38.20
CA LEU A 379 11.08 12.54 37.98
C LEU A 379 11.84 12.18 39.28
N THR A 380 11.36 12.63 40.44
CA THR A 380 11.98 12.37 41.76
C THR A 380 11.21 11.37 42.63
N SER A 381 9.98 11.01 42.24
CA SER A 381 9.04 10.26 43.10
C SER A 381 9.06 8.74 42.90
N GLY A 382 9.71 8.20 41.86
CA GLY A 382 9.80 6.75 41.62
C GLY A 382 9.97 6.38 40.15
N PRO A 383 9.59 5.15 39.73
CA PRO A 383 9.53 4.75 38.33
C PRO A 383 8.56 5.63 37.53
N TYR A 384 9.03 6.21 36.43
CA TYR A 384 8.25 7.08 35.54
C TYR A 384 8.30 6.58 34.09
N ASP A 385 7.36 7.04 33.25
CA ASP A 385 7.42 6.81 31.80
C ASP A 385 8.22 7.94 31.13
N PRO A 386 9.47 7.70 30.67
CA PRO A 386 10.29 8.74 30.09
C PRO A 386 9.74 9.28 28.75
N LEU A 387 8.96 8.49 28.01
CA LEU A 387 8.34 8.94 26.76
C LEU A 387 7.12 9.82 27.02
N ASP A 388 6.32 9.54 28.04
CA ASP A 388 5.22 10.44 28.45
C ASP A 388 5.76 11.77 29.01
N LEU A 389 6.80 11.73 29.86
CA LEU A 389 7.45 12.96 30.33
C LEU A 389 7.95 13.82 29.16
N LEU A 390 8.66 13.24 28.18
CA LEU A 390 9.08 13.98 26.98
C LEU A 390 7.89 14.50 26.16
N HIS A 391 6.83 13.70 25.97
CA HIS A 391 5.62 14.16 25.28
C HIS A 391 5.05 15.41 25.97
N ARG A 392 4.86 15.36 27.29
CA ARG A 392 4.32 16.47 28.09
C ARG A 392 5.20 17.70 28.00
N ILE A 393 6.51 17.57 28.21
CA ILE A 393 7.48 18.67 28.09
C ILE A 393 7.39 19.34 26.71
N VAL A 394 7.49 18.56 25.63
CA VAL A 394 7.46 19.08 24.25
C VAL A 394 6.14 19.77 23.96
N ARG A 395 5.01 19.12 24.31
CA ARG A 395 3.66 19.60 24.02
C ARG A 395 3.32 20.91 24.72
N VAL A 396 3.72 21.11 25.99
CA VAL A 396 3.45 22.38 26.70
C VAL A 396 4.40 23.49 26.32
N THR A 397 5.61 23.16 25.85
CA THR A 397 6.61 24.16 25.46
C THR A 397 6.39 24.66 24.04
N ALA A 398 5.93 23.81 23.11
CA ALA A 398 5.70 24.16 21.70
C ALA A 398 4.84 25.43 21.46
N PRO A 399 3.74 25.71 22.20
CA PRO A 399 2.94 26.93 22.00
C PRO A 399 3.46 28.17 22.78
N VAL A 400 4.58 28.05 23.49
CA VAL A 400 5.17 29.08 24.37
C VAL A 400 6.56 29.52 23.87
N GLY A 401 7.38 28.56 23.45
CA GLY A 401 8.75 28.77 23.00
C GLY A 401 8.85 29.27 21.55
N ALA A 402 10.03 29.80 21.22
CA ALA A 402 10.42 30.15 19.85
C ALA A 402 11.47 29.17 19.29
N GLY A 403 12.20 28.47 20.16
CA GLY A 403 13.30 27.58 19.80
C GLY A 403 12.88 26.24 19.20
N ARG A 404 12.87 26.14 17.87
CA ARG A 404 12.86 24.85 17.13
C ARG A 404 14.24 24.15 17.09
N ALA A 405 15.21 24.61 17.89
CA ALA A 405 16.59 24.14 17.90
C ALA A 405 16.98 23.52 19.25
N GLY A 406 17.93 22.59 19.25
CA GLY A 406 18.46 21.96 20.46
C GLY A 406 17.61 20.80 21.00
N VAL A 407 17.70 20.58 22.31
CA VAL A 407 17.19 19.36 22.98
C VAL A 407 15.69 19.13 22.84
N LEU A 408 14.87 20.19 22.86
CA LEU A 408 13.41 20.10 22.70
C LEU A 408 13.02 19.62 21.30
N SER A 409 13.76 20.03 20.27
CA SER A 409 13.58 19.57 18.89
C SER A 409 13.92 18.08 18.77
N ALA A 410 15.04 17.66 19.36
CA ALA A 410 15.44 16.25 19.41
C ALA A 410 14.46 15.37 20.21
N ALA A 411 13.89 15.90 21.31
CA ALA A 411 12.84 15.24 22.07
C ALA A 411 11.55 15.12 21.25
N GLY A 412 11.10 16.20 20.60
CA GLY A 412 9.93 16.19 19.73
C GLY A 412 10.05 15.19 18.58
N ALA A 413 11.21 15.17 17.90
CA ALA A 413 11.50 14.20 16.85
C ALA A 413 11.53 12.74 17.37
N LEU A 414 12.03 12.49 18.58
CA LEU A 414 12.04 11.16 19.20
C LEU A 414 10.61 10.68 19.50
N VAL A 415 9.79 11.53 20.11
CA VAL A 415 8.41 11.20 20.48
C VAL A 415 7.54 11.03 19.23
N ALA A 416 7.61 11.98 18.28
CA ALA A 416 6.87 11.93 17.02
C ALA A 416 7.28 10.72 16.15
N GLY A 417 8.58 10.49 15.99
CA GLY A 417 9.09 9.31 15.28
C GLY A 417 8.71 8.00 15.97
N GLY A 418 8.63 7.99 17.30
CA GLY A 418 8.11 6.88 18.08
C GLY A 418 6.64 6.59 17.77
N ALA A 419 5.77 7.59 17.92
CA ALA A 419 4.33 7.44 17.67
C ALA A 419 4.03 7.02 16.22
N VAL A 420 4.73 7.60 15.23
CA VAL A 420 4.63 7.20 13.81
C VAL A 420 5.05 5.74 13.62
N ALA A 421 6.16 5.30 14.22
CA ALA A 421 6.62 3.92 14.12
C ALA A 421 5.66 2.92 14.80
N ASP A 422 5.06 3.29 15.93
CA ASP A 422 4.10 2.44 16.65
C ASP A 422 2.78 2.29 15.87
N ALA A 423 2.29 3.38 15.28
CA ALA A 423 1.13 3.35 14.39
C ALA A 423 1.42 2.57 13.10
N GLU A 424 2.61 2.74 12.52
CA GLU A 424 3.04 2.01 11.32
C GLU A 424 3.16 0.50 11.54
N ALA A 425 3.73 0.07 12.67
CA ALA A 425 3.78 -1.33 13.05
C ALA A 425 2.37 -1.92 13.21
N PHE A 426 1.49 -1.24 13.96
CA PHE A 426 0.13 -1.72 14.20
C PHE A 426 -0.70 -1.82 12.92
N VAL A 427 -0.72 -0.77 12.09
CA VAL A 427 -1.41 -0.74 10.79
C VAL A 427 -0.85 -1.81 9.84
N GLY A 428 0.47 -2.04 9.86
CA GLY A 428 1.11 -3.05 9.01
C GLY A 428 0.73 -4.49 9.38
N THR A 429 0.72 -4.82 10.67
CA THR A 429 0.45 -6.20 11.15
C THR A 429 -1.03 -6.54 11.32
N HIS A 430 -1.91 -5.55 11.16
CA HIS A 430 -3.38 -5.69 11.17
C HIS A 430 -4.03 -5.19 9.87
N ARG A 431 -3.25 -5.10 8.78
CA ARG A 431 -3.69 -4.51 7.50
C ARG A 431 -4.96 -5.15 6.92
N GLY A 432 -5.22 -6.44 7.20
CA GLY A 432 -6.41 -7.15 6.72
C GLY A 432 -7.74 -6.57 7.21
N VAL A 433 -7.74 -5.78 8.29
CA VAL A 433 -8.96 -5.17 8.88
C VAL A 433 -8.88 -3.65 9.03
N VAL A 434 -7.68 -3.06 9.06
CA VAL A 434 -7.51 -1.62 9.28
C VAL A 434 -7.90 -0.80 8.04
N GLY A 435 -8.86 0.11 8.23
CA GLY A 435 -9.53 0.86 7.19
C GLY A 435 -8.77 2.10 6.67
N ALA A 436 -9.39 2.78 5.69
CA ALA A 436 -8.80 3.92 5.01
C ALA A 436 -8.52 5.13 5.92
N GLU A 437 -9.29 5.31 7.00
CA GLU A 437 -9.18 6.49 7.88
C GLU A 437 -7.88 6.46 8.70
N ALA A 438 -7.63 5.34 9.39
CA ALA A 438 -6.38 5.09 10.10
C ALA A 438 -5.14 5.19 9.18
N ARG A 439 -5.21 4.58 7.99
CA ARG A 439 -4.15 4.65 6.97
C ARG A 439 -3.89 6.09 6.49
N THR A 440 -4.95 6.88 6.31
CA THR A 440 -4.86 8.31 5.94
C THR A 440 -4.24 9.14 7.06
N GLY A 441 -4.63 8.91 8.31
CA GLY A 441 -4.05 9.55 9.48
C GLY A 441 -2.55 9.25 9.61
N LEU A 442 -2.14 8.00 9.43
CA LEU A 442 -0.74 7.59 9.43
C LEU A 442 0.06 8.25 8.28
N ALA A 443 -0.50 8.30 7.08
CA ALA A 443 0.14 8.98 5.95
C ALA A 443 0.33 10.49 6.20
N ALA A 444 -0.65 11.14 6.84
CA ALA A 444 -0.55 12.54 7.27
C ALA A 444 0.51 12.74 8.37
N ALA A 445 0.58 11.83 9.34
CA ALA A 445 1.58 11.87 10.40
C ALA A 445 3.00 11.71 9.87
N ARG A 446 3.24 10.76 8.95
CA ARG A 446 4.53 10.60 8.27
C ARG A 446 4.96 11.86 7.52
N ALA A 447 4.02 12.50 6.81
CA ALA A 447 4.31 13.70 6.00
C ALA A 447 4.70 14.92 6.85
N LEU A 448 4.21 15.03 8.09
CA LEU A 448 4.50 16.15 8.99
C LEU A 448 5.65 15.88 9.97
N ARG A 449 6.26 14.68 9.95
CA ARG A 449 7.18 14.20 11.00
C ARG A 449 8.39 15.11 11.25
N GLU A 450 8.90 15.76 10.21
CA GLU A 450 10.03 16.71 10.30
C GLU A 450 9.56 18.17 10.46
N ASP A 451 8.48 18.56 9.75
CA ASP A 451 7.98 19.95 9.71
C ASP A 451 7.23 20.38 10.98
N ASP A 452 6.42 19.49 11.54
CA ASP A 452 5.57 19.70 12.72
C ASP A 452 5.47 18.39 13.53
N PRO A 453 6.51 18.05 14.32
CA PRO A 453 6.55 16.79 15.05
C PRO A 453 5.40 16.66 16.08
N VAL A 454 4.92 17.76 16.66
CA VAL A 454 3.82 17.73 17.65
C VAL A 454 2.50 17.33 16.98
N ARG A 455 2.22 17.87 15.80
CA ARG A 455 1.05 17.48 15.01
C ARG A 455 1.21 16.09 14.41
N ALA A 456 2.39 15.73 13.94
CA ALA A 456 2.71 14.38 13.45
C ALA A 456 2.46 13.33 14.53
N GLU A 457 2.93 13.57 15.76
CA GLU A 457 2.69 12.69 16.90
C GLU A 457 1.20 12.54 17.20
N SER A 458 0.48 13.66 17.26
CA SER A 458 -0.96 13.69 17.56
C SER A 458 -1.76 12.90 16.51
N LEU A 459 -1.44 13.07 15.23
CA LEU A 459 -2.04 12.32 14.12
C LEU A 459 -1.67 10.84 14.16
N ALA A 460 -0.44 10.48 14.55
CA ALA A 460 -0.02 9.09 14.67
C ALA A 460 -0.74 8.36 15.81
N ARG A 461 -0.86 9.00 16.99
CA ARG A 461 -1.66 8.46 18.10
C ARG A 461 -3.12 8.28 17.70
N GLN A 462 -3.72 9.25 17.00
CA GLN A 462 -5.10 9.13 16.50
C GLN A 462 -5.25 8.00 15.47
N ALA A 463 -4.35 7.91 14.49
CA ALA A 463 -4.32 6.85 13.48
C ALA A 463 -4.23 5.45 14.10
N ARG A 464 -3.40 5.29 15.15
CA ARG A 464 -3.31 4.05 15.92
C ARG A 464 -4.62 3.75 16.66
N LEU A 465 -5.22 4.73 17.34
CA LEU A 465 -6.50 4.52 18.05
C LEU A 465 -7.63 4.08 17.11
N LEU A 466 -7.70 4.67 15.91
CA LEU A 466 -8.64 4.25 14.86
C LEU A 466 -8.35 2.81 14.39
N ALA A 467 -7.09 2.47 14.11
CA ALA A 467 -6.71 1.10 13.73
C ALA A 467 -7.05 0.07 14.82
N GLU A 468 -6.85 0.41 16.10
CA GLU A 468 -7.27 -0.44 17.22
C GLU A 468 -8.80 -0.54 17.35
N GLN A 469 -9.56 0.49 16.96
CA GLN A 469 -11.01 0.43 16.88
C GLN A 469 -11.47 -0.49 15.74
N ASP A 470 -10.85 -0.42 14.56
CA ASP A 470 -11.13 -1.32 13.43
C ASP A 470 -10.92 -2.79 13.83
N VAL A 471 -9.80 -3.11 14.48
CA VAL A 471 -9.50 -4.47 14.97
C VAL A 471 -10.53 -4.94 16.01
N ARG A 472 -10.92 -4.08 16.97
CA ARG A 472 -11.95 -4.41 17.97
C ARG A 472 -13.34 -4.58 17.35
N ALA A 473 -13.68 -3.80 16.33
CA ALA A 473 -14.96 -3.86 15.63
C ALA A 473 -15.07 -5.08 14.71
N HIS A 474 -13.95 -5.53 14.13
CA HIS A 474 -13.90 -6.78 13.36
C HIS A 474 -14.03 -8.02 14.27
N GLY A 475 -13.48 -7.97 15.48
CA GLY A 475 -13.49 -9.08 16.43
C GLY A 475 -12.42 -10.14 16.14
N HIS A 476 -12.53 -11.29 16.80
CA HIS A 476 -11.64 -12.42 16.56
C HIS A 476 -12.17 -13.24 15.37
N PRO A 477 -11.37 -13.50 14.32
CA PRO A 477 -11.78 -14.35 13.22
C PRO A 477 -11.93 -15.81 13.67
N ASP A 478 -12.93 -16.50 13.14
CA ASP A 478 -13.19 -17.93 13.37
C ASP A 478 -12.08 -18.80 12.74
N ALA A 479 -10.97 -18.93 13.45
CA ALA A 479 -9.81 -19.72 13.06
C ALA A 479 -9.50 -20.80 14.10
N ALA A 480 -9.02 -21.96 13.64
CA ALA A 480 -8.66 -23.07 14.52
C ALA A 480 -7.61 -22.64 15.57
N PRO A 481 -7.86 -22.83 16.88
CA PRO A 481 -6.94 -22.42 17.94
C PRO A 481 -5.53 -22.99 17.77
N GLY A 482 -4.50 -22.19 18.08
CA GLY A 482 -3.10 -22.63 18.05
C GLY A 482 -2.47 -22.77 16.65
N THR A 483 -3.19 -22.48 15.57
CA THR A 483 -2.64 -22.53 14.19
C THR A 483 -1.90 -21.25 13.74
N GLY A 484 -2.08 -20.15 14.47
CA GLY A 484 -1.67 -18.80 14.04
C GLY A 484 -2.49 -18.22 12.88
N ALA A 485 -3.45 -18.96 12.31
CA ALA A 485 -4.20 -18.57 11.12
C ALA A 485 -5.07 -17.33 11.33
N GLY A 486 -5.71 -17.16 12.48
CA GLY A 486 -6.49 -15.95 12.80
C GLY A 486 -5.61 -14.68 12.79
N GLY A 487 -4.35 -14.81 13.23
CA GLY A 487 -3.35 -13.75 13.09
C GLY A 487 -2.96 -13.50 11.64
N ALA A 488 -2.75 -14.55 10.84
CA ALA A 488 -2.43 -14.44 9.41
C ALA A 488 -3.56 -13.76 8.61
N LEU A 489 -4.82 -13.98 8.99
CA LEU A 489 -6.00 -13.29 8.44
C LEU A 489 -6.02 -11.81 8.80
N LEU A 490 -5.92 -11.46 10.09
CA LEU A 490 -5.86 -10.06 10.55
C LEU A 490 -4.68 -9.30 9.92
N GLY A 491 -3.55 -9.97 9.73
CA GLY A 491 -2.37 -9.43 9.06
C GLY A 491 -2.47 -9.37 7.53
N GLY A 492 -3.55 -9.82 6.90
CA GLY A 492 -3.68 -9.84 5.44
C GLY A 492 -2.56 -10.63 4.75
N ILE A 493 -2.11 -11.73 5.36
CA ILE A 493 -1.20 -12.71 4.74
C ILE A 493 -1.99 -13.58 3.76
N LEU A 494 -3.20 -13.95 4.17
CA LEU A 494 -4.15 -14.80 3.46
C LEU A 494 -5.25 -13.93 2.86
N LEU A 495 -5.55 -14.13 1.58
CA LEU A 495 -6.61 -13.41 0.87
C LEU A 495 -7.91 -14.25 0.86
N GLY A 496 -8.72 -14.13 1.92
CA GLY A 496 -9.98 -14.85 2.05
C GLY A 496 -10.27 -15.23 3.50
N THR A 497 -11.34 -15.99 3.73
CA THR A 497 -11.74 -16.45 5.08
C THR A 497 -11.30 -17.87 5.41
N ASP A 498 -11.07 -18.73 4.40
CA ASP A 498 -10.56 -20.09 4.60
C ASP A 498 -9.02 -20.07 4.56
N PRO A 499 -8.33 -20.33 5.69
CA PRO A 499 -6.89 -20.28 5.71
C PRO A 499 -6.22 -21.41 4.92
N ASP A 500 -6.88 -22.54 4.64
CA ASP A 500 -6.23 -23.65 3.93
C ASP A 500 -6.27 -23.51 2.40
N THR A 501 -7.23 -22.73 1.88
CA THR A 501 -7.36 -22.46 0.43
C THR A 501 -7.10 -21.01 0.01
N ALA A 502 -7.09 -20.05 0.94
CA ALA A 502 -6.84 -18.64 0.62
C ALA A 502 -5.45 -18.42 -0.01
N PRO A 503 -5.37 -17.80 -1.21
CA PRO A 503 -4.09 -17.52 -1.84
C PRO A 503 -3.29 -16.48 -1.05
N SER A 504 -1.97 -16.63 -1.04
CA SER A 504 -1.04 -15.60 -0.59
C SER A 504 -0.96 -14.48 -1.62
N ALA A 505 -1.06 -13.23 -1.18
CA ALA A 505 -0.77 -12.08 -2.04
C ALA A 505 0.68 -12.15 -2.57
N SER A 506 0.92 -11.67 -3.80
CA SER A 506 2.26 -11.59 -4.38
C SER A 506 2.57 -10.19 -4.92
N PHE A 507 3.87 -9.90 -5.14
CA PHE A 507 4.33 -8.65 -5.75
C PHE A 507 3.51 -8.32 -7.00
N GLY A 508 2.93 -7.13 -7.05
CA GLY A 508 2.05 -6.72 -8.15
C GLY A 508 0.89 -5.85 -7.69
N GLY A 509 0.15 -5.33 -8.67
CA GLY A 509 -1.08 -4.57 -8.45
C GLY A 509 -2.34 -5.41 -8.67
N PRO A 510 -3.49 -4.78 -8.97
CA PRO A 510 -4.79 -5.45 -9.00
C PRO A 510 -4.94 -6.50 -10.10
N ARG A 511 -4.13 -6.47 -11.17
CA ARG A 511 -4.22 -7.48 -12.24
C ARG A 511 -3.33 -8.69 -12.00
N THR A 512 -2.28 -8.52 -11.20
CA THR A 512 -1.18 -9.49 -11.12
C THR A 512 -0.99 -10.10 -9.75
N ARG A 513 -1.37 -9.44 -8.65
CA ARG A 513 -1.09 -9.92 -7.27
C ARG A 513 -1.59 -11.35 -6.99
N ASP A 514 -2.69 -11.75 -7.63
CA ASP A 514 -3.37 -13.04 -7.44
C ASP A 514 -2.95 -14.09 -8.49
N ARG A 515 -2.04 -13.76 -9.44
CA ARG A 515 -1.63 -14.62 -10.57
C ARG A 515 -0.96 -15.94 -10.18
N ARG A 516 -0.55 -16.08 -8.91
CA ARG A 516 0.12 -17.26 -8.34
C ARG A 516 -0.73 -17.93 -7.26
N ALA A 517 -2.02 -17.62 -7.19
CA ALA A 517 -2.98 -18.47 -6.51
C ALA A 517 -2.95 -19.88 -7.13
N PRO A 518 -3.09 -20.96 -6.34
CA PRO A 518 -3.37 -22.28 -6.92
C PRO A 518 -4.70 -22.21 -7.69
N GLU A 519 -4.79 -22.91 -8.83
CA GLU A 519 -6.08 -23.08 -9.49
C GLU A 519 -7.03 -23.83 -8.56
N PRO A 520 -8.34 -23.45 -8.52
CA PRO A 520 -9.32 -24.21 -7.75
C PRO A 520 -9.45 -25.64 -8.31
N PRO A 521 -9.69 -26.64 -7.44
CA PRO A 521 -9.74 -28.06 -7.82
C PRO A 521 -10.95 -28.43 -8.70
#